data_AF-A0A849ZCH9-F1
#
_entry.id   AF-A0A849ZCH9-F1
#
_cell.length_a   1.000
_cell.length_b   1.000
_cell.length_c   1.000
_cell.angle_alpha   90.00
_cell.angle_beta   90.00
_cell.angle_gamma   90.00
#
_symmetry.space_group_name_H-M   'P 1'
#
loop_
_entity.id
_entity.type
_entity.pdbx_description
1 polymer ?
#
loop_
_entity_poly.entity_id
_entity_poly.type
_entity_poly.pdbx_seq_one_letter_code
_entity_poly.pdbx_strand_id
1 'polypeptide(L)'
;MSLSVQRRQILIGASVAVAGCGDKAPSSEAPPPPIAKEVILPRTLGATGEKVSGLGLGGFHIGKQADPQESIRIIRSAIDRGITFLDNCWDYNGGQSEERMGRALKDGYRRRAFLMTKIDGRTGKAAAAQLEQSLRRLKTEEIDLVQIHEVIRPDDPTRCFAEGCVEALVRAREAGKLRYIGFTGHKDPDIHLAMLDAAHAHGFRFDAVQMPLNVLDYHYKSFEKKVLPVLVKQGIGVLGMKSMGSGDILKSGIVTAHECLRYALTLPTSVVITGCDSMAILDQAVQVGRDFKPFEPLEREELLSRTAKIAEGGELEAFKTSTKFDGTVQNPHWLEQAET
;
A
#
# COMPACT_ATOMS: atom_id res chain seq x y z
N MET A 1 -28.78 27.35 63.11
CA MET A 1 -29.59 28.53 63.49
C MET A 1 -29.00 29.76 62.80
N SER A 2 -29.85 30.49 62.07
CA SER A 2 -29.65 31.81 61.41
C SER A 2 -28.57 31.93 60.32
N LEU A 3 -28.91 32.27 59.06
CA LEU A 3 -29.37 33.59 58.54
C LEU A 3 -28.26 34.65 58.71
N SER A 4 -27.89 35.51 57.76
CA SER A 4 -28.57 36.01 56.57
C SER A 4 -27.57 36.69 55.61
N VAL A 5 -28.00 36.77 54.36
CA VAL A 5 -27.50 37.61 53.25
C VAL A 5 -27.45 39.11 53.60
N GLN A 6 -26.51 39.86 53.01
CA GLN A 6 -26.72 41.27 52.68
C GLN A 6 -26.10 41.64 51.31
N ARG A 7 -26.97 42.16 50.43
CA ARG A 7 -26.69 42.80 49.13
C ARG A 7 -26.43 44.31 49.32
N ARG A 8 -25.64 44.91 48.42
CA ARG A 8 -25.69 46.30 47.84
C ARG A 8 -24.33 46.52 47.13
N GLN A 9 -24.12 47.25 46.03
CA GLN A 9 -24.91 48.13 45.16
C GLN A 9 -24.03 48.42 43.91
N ILE A 10 -24.58 48.22 42.70
CA ILE A 10 -24.63 49.14 41.56
C ILE A 10 -23.55 50.25 41.48
N LEU A 11 -22.77 50.23 40.39
CA LEU A 11 -22.30 51.45 39.72
C LEU A 11 -22.60 51.34 38.21
N ILE A 12 -23.17 52.41 37.67
CA ILE A 12 -23.53 52.65 36.26
C ILE A 12 -22.50 53.60 35.66
N GLY A 13 -22.15 53.39 34.38
CA GLY A 13 -21.44 54.34 33.51
C GLY A 13 -20.09 53.79 33.02
N ALA A 14 -19.73 53.80 31.74
CA ALA A 14 -20.30 54.44 30.57
C ALA A 14 -19.93 53.63 29.32
N SER A 15 -20.83 53.68 28.34
CA SER A 15 -20.75 53.10 27.01
C SER A 15 -19.67 53.75 26.13
N VAL A 16 -18.84 52.91 25.49
CA VAL A 16 -18.15 53.22 24.24
C VAL A 16 -18.61 52.20 23.21
N ALA A 17 -19.26 52.68 22.15
CA ALA A 17 -19.63 51.88 20.99
C ALA A 17 -18.45 51.83 20.01
N VAL A 18 -18.04 50.64 19.59
CA VAL A 18 -17.38 50.41 18.31
C VAL A 18 -18.03 49.21 17.65
N ALA A 19 -18.38 49.41 16.38
CA ALA A 19 -19.21 48.57 15.55
C ALA A 19 -18.54 47.25 15.12
N GLY A 20 -19.37 46.20 15.06
CA GLY A 20 -19.46 45.27 13.93
C GLY A 20 -18.30 44.29 13.70
N CYS A 21 -18.54 43.01 14.00
CA CYS A 21 -18.05 41.90 13.17
C CYS A 21 -19.08 40.77 13.25
N GLY A 22 -19.58 40.37 12.08
CA GLY A 22 -20.80 39.61 11.90
C GLY A 22 -20.77 38.16 12.41
N ASP A 23 -21.96 37.69 12.74
CA ASP A 23 -22.30 36.29 12.90
C ASP A 23 -21.99 35.55 11.60
N LYS A 24 -20.89 34.80 11.59
CA LYS A 24 -20.69 33.74 10.59
C LYS A 24 -21.56 32.57 10.99
N ALA A 25 -22.71 32.45 10.33
CA ALA A 25 -23.44 31.19 10.26
C ALA A 25 -22.48 30.06 9.87
N PRO A 26 -22.61 28.85 10.44
CA PRO A 26 -21.84 27.71 9.99
C PRO A 26 -22.15 27.48 8.51
N SER A 27 -21.12 27.58 7.68
CA SER A 27 -21.20 27.21 6.27
C SER A 27 -21.64 25.75 6.21
N SER A 28 -22.85 25.50 5.70
CA SER A 28 -23.29 24.16 5.37
C SER A 28 -22.38 23.64 4.26
N GLU A 29 -21.39 22.83 4.62
CA GLU A 29 -20.67 22.05 3.63
C GLU A 29 -21.69 21.21 2.87
N ALA A 30 -21.62 21.27 1.54
CA ALA A 30 -22.44 20.41 0.68
C ALA A 30 -22.23 18.95 1.10
N PRO A 31 -23.28 18.11 1.08
CA PRO A 31 -23.13 16.71 1.40
C PRO A 31 -22.04 16.10 0.50
N PRO A 32 -21.18 15.24 1.07
CA PRO A 32 -20.06 14.68 0.33
C PRO A 32 -20.54 14.00 -0.96
N PRO A 33 -19.73 14.01 -2.03
CA PRO A 33 -20.08 13.31 -3.26
C PRO A 33 -20.39 11.84 -2.94
N PRO A 34 -21.31 11.20 -3.70
CA PRO A 34 -21.70 9.82 -3.47
C PRO A 34 -20.46 8.92 -3.35
N ILE A 35 -20.45 8.09 -2.31
CA ILE A 35 -19.47 7.02 -2.13
C ILE A 35 -19.45 6.18 -3.41
N ALA A 36 -18.25 5.74 -3.85
CA ALA A 36 -18.08 4.89 -5.04
C ALA A 36 -19.20 3.85 -5.11
N LYS A 37 -19.90 3.79 -6.25
CA LYS A 37 -21.18 3.06 -6.38
C LYS A 37 -21.11 1.56 -6.12
N GLU A 38 -19.92 0.96 -6.02
CA GLU A 38 -19.64 -0.38 -5.45
C GLU A 38 -18.11 -0.57 -5.43
N VAL A 39 -17.56 -1.22 -4.39
CA VAL A 39 -16.14 -1.60 -4.34
C VAL A 39 -15.89 -2.69 -5.38
N ILE A 40 -14.86 -2.55 -6.22
CA ILE A 40 -14.56 -3.54 -7.25
C ILE A 40 -13.99 -4.81 -6.61
N LEU A 41 -14.61 -5.96 -6.91
CA LEU A 41 -14.18 -7.28 -6.44
C LEU A 41 -13.80 -7.28 -4.95
N PRO A 42 -14.74 -7.00 -4.02
CA PRO A 42 -14.43 -6.80 -2.62
C PRO A 42 -13.86 -8.07 -1.99
N ARG A 43 -12.75 -7.94 -1.27
CA ARG A 43 -12.06 -9.03 -0.56
C ARG A 43 -11.73 -8.61 0.88
N THR A 44 -11.51 -9.61 1.73
CA THR A 44 -11.00 -9.36 3.09
C THR A 44 -9.47 -9.32 3.08
N LEU A 45 -8.87 -8.37 3.80
CA LEU A 45 -7.43 -8.35 4.04
C LEU A 45 -7.05 -9.36 5.14
N GLY A 46 -6.67 -10.58 4.76
CA GLY A 46 -6.31 -11.64 5.72
C GLY A 46 -7.35 -11.79 6.84
N ALA A 47 -6.88 -11.80 8.08
CA ALA A 47 -7.68 -11.87 9.29
C ALA A 47 -8.01 -10.49 9.92
N THR A 48 -7.70 -9.37 9.26
CA THR A 48 -7.93 -8.04 9.84
C THR A 48 -9.40 -7.62 9.86
N GLY A 49 -10.23 -8.23 9.00
CA GLY A 49 -11.63 -7.88 8.83
C GLY A 49 -11.88 -6.72 7.85
N GLU A 50 -10.82 -6.02 7.41
CA GLU A 50 -10.93 -4.93 6.45
C GLU A 50 -11.45 -5.40 5.10
N LYS A 51 -12.38 -4.64 4.52
CA LYS A 51 -12.87 -4.86 3.17
C LYS A 51 -12.15 -3.92 2.21
N VAL A 52 -11.39 -4.52 1.30
CA VAL A 52 -10.58 -3.82 0.30
C VAL A 52 -10.99 -4.29 -1.10
N SER A 53 -10.71 -3.48 -2.13
CA SER A 53 -10.85 -3.92 -3.51
C SER A 53 -9.82 -5.00 -3.84
N GLY A 54 -10.21 -6.02 -4.60
CA GLY A 54 -9.32 -7.08 -5.06
C GLY A 54 -8.22 -6.59 -6.00
N LEU A 55 -8.40 -5.42 -6.61
CA LEU A 55 -7.36 -4.68 -7.33
C LEU A 55 -6.87 -3.50 -6.49
N GLY A 56 -5.57 -3.24 -6.52
CA GLY A 56 -4.95 -2.05 -5.92
C GLY A 56 -4.19 -1.22 -6.95
N LEU A 57 -4.12 0.09 -6.73
CA LEU A 57 -3.34 1.01 -7.56
C LEU A 57 -1.90 1.13 -7.03
N GLY A 58 -0.92 0.75 -7.83
CA GLY A 58 0.51 0.82 -7.49
C GLY A 58 1.12 2.20 -7.68
N GLY A 59 1.78 2.73 -6.65
CA GLY A 59 2.28 4.10 -6.61
C GLY A 59 3.53 4.39 -7.45
N PHE A 60 4.37 3.40 -7.76
CA PHE A 60 5.65 3.64 -8.43
C PHE A 60 5.53 4.45 -9.75
N HIS A 61 4.50 4.16 -10.54
CA HIS A 61 4.26 4.82 -11.84
C HIS A 61 3.62 6.21 -11.68
N ILE A 62 2.91 6.44 -10.57
CA ILE A 62 2.22 7.71 -10.25
C ILE A 62 3.21 8.84 -9.97
N GLY A 63 4.44 8.52 -9.57
CA GLY A 63 5.50 9.52 -9.40
C GLY A 63 6.15 10.01 -10.71
N LYS A 64 5.81 9.42 -11.87
CA LYS A 64 6.60 9.58 -13.11
C LYS A 64 5.96 10.45 -14.19
N GLN A 65 4.67 10.76 -14.10
CA GLN A 65 4.00 11.62 -15.10
C GLN A 65 4.69 12.98 -15.17
N ALA A 66 4.84 13.50 -16.39
CA ALA A 66 5.38 14.84 -16.63
C ALA A 66 4.50 15.92 -15.99
N ASP A 67 3.18 15.78 -16.11
CA ASP A 67 2.20 16.60 -15.40
C ASP A 67 1.68 15.87 -14.14
N PRO A 68 1.94 16.38 -12.93
CA PRO A 68 1.38 15.83 -11.69
C PRO A 68 -0.15 15.75 -11.64
N GLN A 69 -0.87 16.57 -12.43
CA GLN A 69 -2.33 16.50 -12.50
C GLN A 69 -2.81 15.20 -13.14
N GLU A 70 -2.04 14.62 -14.05
CA GLU A 70 -2.37 13.31 -14.62
C GLU A 70 -2.35 12.22 -13.55
N SER A 71 -1.35 12.23 -12.67
CA SER A 71 -1.25 11.32 -11.52
C SER A 71 -2.48 11.45 -10.61
N ILE A 72 -2.87 12.69 -10.28
CA ILE A 72 -4.04 12.97 -9.43
C ILE A 72 -5.32 12.43 -10.09
N ARG A 73 -5.46 12.66 -11.40
CA ARG A 73 -6.60 12.19 -12.18
C ARG A 73 -6.69 10.67 -12.21
N ILE A 74 -5.57 9.96 -12.40
CA ILE A 74 -5.52 8.49 -12.36
C ILE A 74 -5.94 7.98 -10.99
N ILE A 75 -5.38 8.53 -9.91
CA ILE A 75 -5.70 8.12 -8.53
C ILE A 75 -7.19 8.32 -8.23
N ARG A 76 -7.72 9.52 -8.46
CA ARG A 76 -9.13 9.82 -8.17
C ARG A 76 -10.07 8.97 -9.03
N SER A 77 -9.74 8.79 -10.31
CA SER A 77 -10.53 7.92 -11.20
C SER A 77 -10.54 6.46 -10.75
N ALA A 78 -9.43 5.95 -10.22
CA ALA A 78 -9.37 4.60 -9.65
C ALA A 78 -10.35 4.46 -8.46
N ILE A 79 -10.31 5.41 -7.53
CA ILE A 79 -11.19 5.44 -6.35
C ILE A 79 -12.66 5.60 -6.75
N ASP A 80 -12.96 6.44 -7.75
CA ASP A 80 -14.32 6.61 -8.30
C ASP A 80 -14.86 5.37 -8.99
N ARG A 81 -13.98 4.48 -9.44
CA ARG A 81 -14.33 3.22 -10.08
C ARG A 81 -14.26 2.01 -9.14
N GLY A 82 -14.09 2.25 -7.84
CA GLY A 82 -14.18 1.23 -6.80
C GLY A 82 -12.85 0.59 -6.40
N ILE A 83 -11.71 1.05 -6.92
CA ILE A 83 -10.38 0.65 -6.41
C ILE A 83 -10.10 1.42 -5.13
N THR A 84 -10.13 0.75 -3.99
CA THR A 84 -9.95 1.36 -2.66
C THR A 84 -8.57 1.14 -2.08
N PHE A 85 -7.79 0.17 -2.56
CA PHE A 85 -6.44 -0.10 -2.05
C PHE A 85 -5.37 0.68 -2.83
N LEU A 86 -4.60 1.53 -2.15
CA LEU A 86 -3.60 2.42 -2.76
C LEU A 86 -2.22 2.14 -2.17
N ASP A 87 -1.31 1.64 -3.02
CA ASP A 87 0.07 1.29 -2.66
C ASP A 87 1.02 2.45 -2.93
N ASN A 88 1.97 2.67 -2.02
CA ASN A 88 3.04 3.66 -2.17
C ASN A 88 4.36 3.15 -1.57
N CYS A 89 5.40 3.97 -1.61
CA CYS A 89 6.65 3.74 -0.89
C CYS A 89 7.31 5.08 -0.59
N TRP A 90 8.02 5.14 0.53
CA TRP A 90 8.81 6.29 0.94
C TRP A 90 9.84 6.74 -0.11
N ASP A 91 10.49 5.80 -0.80
CA ASP A 91 11.57 6.08 -1.76
C ASP A 91 11.08 6.37 -3.21
N TYR A 92 9.80 6.11 -3.52
CA TYR A 92 9.33 6.11 -4.90
C TYR A 92 9.47 7.48 -5.56
N ASN A 93 10.41 7.55 -6.50
CA ASN A 93 10.74 8.75 -7.28
C ASN A 93 11.15 9.92 -6.35
N GLY A 94 11.94 9.64 -5.32
CA GLY A 94 12.37 10.64 -4.32
C GLY A 94 11.20 11.19 -3.50
N GLY A 95 10.23 10.33 -3.16
CA GLY A 95 9.03 10.70 -2.40
C GLY A 95 7.91 11.38 -3.22
N GLN A 96 8.13 11.68 -4.50
CA GLN A 96 7.13 12.37 -5.34
C GLN A 96 5.83 11.58 -5.50
N SER A 97 5.90 10.24 -5.45
CA SER A 97 4.71 9.39 -5.47
C SER A 97 3.79 9.66 -4.26
N GLU A 98 4.36 9.77 -3.06
CA GLU A 98 3.59 10.08 -1.84
C GLU A 98 3.04 11.50 -1.86
N GLU A 99 3.80 12.49 -2.37
CA GLU A 99 3.28 13.85 -2.50
C GLU A 99 2.06 13.93 -3.42
N ARG A 100 2.11 13.26 -4.57
CA ARG A 100 1.02 13.23 -5.54
C ARG A 100 -0.19 12.48 -4.98
N MET A 101 0.04 11.35 -4.30
CA MET A 101 -1.01 10.60 -3.60
C MET A 101 -1.69 11.46 -2.53
N GLY A 102 -0.93 12.14 -1.67
CA GLY A 102 -1.48 13.01 -0.63
C GLY A 102 -2.29 14.18 -1.17
N ARG A 103 -1.92 14.74 -2.33
CA ARG A 103 -2.74 15.75 -3.04
C ARG A 103 -4.05 15.15 -3.55
N ALA A 104 -4.01 13.96 -4.15
CA ALA A 104 -5.19 13.30 -4.69
C ALA A 104 -6.21 12.91 -3.60
N LEU A 105 -5.74 12.57 -2.39
CA LEU A 105 -6.57 12.11 -1.28
C LEU A 105 -7.29 13.23 -0.49
N LYS A 106 -7.05 14.50 -0.85
CA LYS A 106 -7.84 15.64 -0.34
C LYS A 106 -9.31 15.54 -0.75
N ASP A 107 -10.13 16.48 -0.26
CA ASP A 107 -11.54 16.63 -0.63
C ASP A 107 -12.38 15.38 -0.34
N GLY A 108 -12.00 14.67 0.74
CA GLY A 108 -12.71 13.48 1.20
C GLY A 108 -12.32 12.18 0.52
N TYR A 109 -11.35 12.15 -0.39
CA TYR A 109 -10.89 10.89 -1.00
C TYR A 109 -10.19 9.97 0.01
N ARG A 110 -9.48 10.52 1.02
CA ARG A 110 -8.79 9.73 2.06
C ARG A 110 -9.72 8.72 2.76
N ARG A 111 -10.98 9.09 3.05
CA ARG A 111 -11.96 8.22 3.72
C ARG A 111 -12.46 7.05 2.85
N ARG A 112 -12.17 7.10 1.55
CA ARG A 112 -12.57 6.09 0.55
C ARG A 112 -11.41 5.16 0.19
N ALA A 113 -10.24 5.36 0.78
CA ALA A 113 -9.02 4.65 0.45
C ALA A 113 -8.47 3.90 1.66
N PHE A 114 -8.11 2.65 1.45
CA PHE A 114 -7.14 1.93 2.26
C PHE A 114 -5.75 2.32 1.75
N LEU A 115 -5.07 3.20 2.48
CA LEU A 115 -3.80 3.79 2.09
C LEU A 115 -2.64 3.04 2.72
N MET A 116 -1.69 2.59 1.91
CA MET A 116 -0.48 1.96 2.41
C MET A 116 0.79 2.62 1.86
N THR A 117 1.87 2.50 2.62
CA THR A 117 3.22 2.85 2.15
C THR A 117 4.24 1.83 2.65
N LYS A 118 5.49 2.02 2.27
CA LYS A 118 6.62 1.19 2.70
C LYS A 118 7.77 2.08 3.16
N ILE A 119 8.58 1.55 4.07
CA ILE A 119 9.80 2.18 4.58
C ILE A 119 10.99 1.25 4.37
N ASP A 120 12.16 1.82 4.12
CA ASP A 120 13.40 1.08 3.90
C ASP A 120 14.21 0.89 5.20
N GLY A 121 14.00 1.78 6.18
CA GLY A 121 14.73 1.79 7.44
C GLY A 121 14.72 0.45 8.17
N ARG A 122 15.92 -0.01 8.57
CA ARG A 122 16.16 -1.24 9.35
C ARG A 122 16.48 -0.96 10.82
N THR A 123 16.75 0.29 11.16
CA THR A 123 16.87 0.74 12.55
C THR A 123 15.59 1.43 13.02
N GLY A 124 15.32 1.44 14.32
CA GLY A 124 14.17 2.13 14.87
C GLY A 124 14.17 3.65 14.58
N LYS A 125 15.36 4.27 14.54
CA LYS A 125 15.53 5.68 14.19
C LYS A 125 15.15 5.95 12.72
N ALA A 126 15.67 5.14 11.80
CA ALA A 126 15.38 5.27 10.38
C ALA A 126 13.90 5.03 10.09
N ALA A 127 13.35 3.93 10.62
CA ALA A 127 11.95 3.56 10.44
C ALA A 127 11.00 4.66 10.91
N ALA A 128 11.23 5.20 12.12
CA ALA A 128 10.42 6.30 12.64
C ALA A 128 10.54 7.56 11.77
N ALA A 129 11.76 7.96 11.40
CA ALA A 129 11.96 9.17 10.59
C ALA A 129 11.31 9.09 9.20
N GLN A 130 11.45 7.95 8.53
CA GLN A 130 10.84 7.71 7.21
C GLN A 130 9.31 7.68 7.30
N LEU A 131 8.74 7.05 8.34
CA LEU A 131 7.30 7.07 8.58
C LEU A 131 6.76 8.50 8.76
N GLU A 132 7.43 9.34 9.55
CA GLU A 132 7.02 10.75 9.71
C GLU A 132 7.07 11.52 8.39
N GLN A 133 8.07 11.25 7.53
CA GLN A 133 8.15 11.85 6.20
C GLN A 133 6.99 11.40 5.31
N SER A 134 6.68 10.11 5.32
CA SER A 134 5.53 9.56 4.60
C SER A 134 4.21 10.18 5.03
N LEU A 135 3.95 10.29 6.35
CA LEU A 135 2.76 10.96 6.88
C LEU A 135 2.63 12.41 6.36
N ARG A 136 3.73 13.17 6.40
CA ARG A 136 3.78 14.56 5.89
C ARG A 136 3.50 14.64 4.39
N ARG A 137 4.14 13.79 3.57
CA ARG A 137 3.96 13.79 2.11
C ARG A 137 2.56 13.33 1.71
N LEU A 138 2.05 12.30 2.38
CA LEU A 138 0.69 11.76 2.20
C LEU A 138 -0.40 12.66 2.78
N LYS A 139 -0.05 13.65 3.62
CA LYS A 139 -0.97 14.62 4.22
C LYS A 139 -2.07 13.95 5.05
N THR A 140 -1.67 12.98 5.87
CA THR A 140 -2.55 12.20 6.75
C THR A 140 -1.85 11.98 8.08
N GLU A 141 -2.63 11.91 9.15
CA GLU A 141 -2.12 11.60 10.50
C GLU A 141 -2.00 10.08 10.74
N GLU A 142 -2.69 9.28 9.91
CA GLU A 142 -2.72 7.82 10.01
C GLU A 142 -2.61 7.16 8.62
N ILE A 143 -1.79 6.11 8.52
CA ILE A 143 -1.65 5.24 7.35
C ILE A 143 -2.24 3.85 7.67
N ASP A 144 -3.05 3.28 6.78
CA ASP A 144 -3.70 2.01 7.08
C ASP A 144 -2.70 0.85 7.21
N LEU A 145 -1.75 0.73 6.28
CA LEU A 145 -0.70 -0.30 6.32
C LEU A 145 0.67 0.28 6.04
N VAL A 146 1.66 -0.05 6.88
CA VAL A 146 3.07 0.25 6.62
C VAL A 146 3.83 -1.06 6.47
N GLN A 147 4.59 -1.18 5.38
CA GLN A 147 5.41 -2.36 5.14
C GLN A 147 6.91 -2.06 5.25
N ILE A 148 7.66 -3.01 5.80
CA ILE A 148 9.13 -3.02 5.66
C ILE A 148 9.45 -3.38 4.20
N HIS A 149 10.07 -2.45 3.49
CA HIS A 149 10.38 -2.56 2.06
C HIS A 149 11.63 -3.39 1.80
N GLU A 150 11.71 -4.00 0.63
CA GLU A 150 12.87 -4.75 0.13
C GLU A 150 13.51 -5.71 1.14
N VAL A 151 12.71 -6.60 1.74
CA VAL A 151 13.23 -7.79 2.43
C VAL A 151 13.72 -8.76 1.35
N ILE A 152 14.97 -8.56 0.91
CA ILE A 152 15.56 -9.21 -0.28
C ILE A 152 16.95 -9.81 -0.01
N ARG A 153 17.51 -9.58 1.17
CA ARG A 153 18.81 -10.11 1.60
C ARG A 153 18.62 -11.21 2.65
N PRO A 154 19.49 -12.22 2.69
CA PRO A 154 19.41 -13.27 3.72
C PRO A 154 19.46 -12.76 5.17
N ASP A 155 20.11 -11.62 5.41
CA ASP A 155 20.24 -10.99 6.73
C ASP A 155 19.11 -9.99 7.07
N ASP A 156 18.25 -9.62 6.12
CA ASP A 156 17.13 -8.71 6.36
C ASP A 156 16.20 -9.19 7.50
N PRO A 157 15.80 -10.47 7.60
CA PRO A 157 15.00 -10.97 8.71
C PRO A 157 15.60 -10.63 10.08
N THR A 158 16.88 -10.92 10.29
CA THR A 158 17.55 -10.61 11.55
C THR A 158 17.62 -9.10 11.79
N ARG A 159 17.99 -8.31 10.77
CA ARG A 159 18.16 -6.85 10.90
C ARG A 159 16.87 -6.13 11.25
N CYS A 160 15.73 -6.57 10.70
CA CYS A 160 14.43 -5.95 10.96
C CYS A 160 14.02 -6.02 12.45
N PHE A 161 14.43 -7.07 13.16
CA PHE A 161 14.13 -7.27 14.58
C PHE A 161 15.29 -6.89 15.52
N ALA A 162 16.55 -6.90 15.04
CA ALA A 162 17.71 -6.65 15.90
C ALA A 162 17.88 -5.18 16.30
N GLU A 163 17.54 -4.24 15.40
CA GLU A 163 17.88 -2.82 15.56
C GLU A 163 16.66 -1.90 15.78
N GLY A 164 15.53 -2.45 16.21
CA GLY A 164 14.39 -1.66 16.67
C GLY A 164 13.41 -1.20 15.58
N CYS A 165 13.53 -1.68 14.33
CA CYS A 165 12.63 -1.27 13.23
C CYS A 165 11.19 -1.73 13.48
N VAL A 166 10.99 -3.03 13.75
CA VAL A 166 9.65 -3.55 14.05
C VAL A 166 9.08 -2.89 15.30
N GLU A 167 9.88 -2.69 16.34
CA GLU A 167 9.50 -2.00 17.58
C GLU A 167 9.10 -0.55 17.34
N ALA A 168 9.76 0.15 16.41
CA ALA A 168 9.37 1.51 16.02
C ALA A 168 8.00 1.53 15.33
N LEU A 169 7.73 0.58 14.42
CA LEU A 169 6.42 0.46 13.78
C LEU A 169 5.32 0.06 14.78
N VAL A 170 5.61 -0.82 15.73
CA VAL A 170 4.68 -1.19 16.81
C VAL A 170 4.35 0.02 17.67
N ARG A 171 5.35 0.80 18.11
CA ARG A 171 5.11 2.04 18.87
C ARG A 171 4.32 3.07 18.06
N ALA A 172 4.57 3.18 16.76
CA ALA A 172 3.81 4.08 15.89
C ALA A 172 2.34 3.64 15.75
N ARG A 173 2.07 2.32 15.72
CA ARG A 173 0.71 1.77 15.77
C ARG A 173 0.01 2.11 17.09
N GLU A 174 0.69 1.91 18.21
CA GLU A 174 0.18 2.27 19.54
C GLU A 174 -0.11 3.78 19.68
N ALA A 175 0.66 4.61 18.97
CA ALA A 175 0.46 6.05 18.88
C ALA A 175 -0.62 6.47 17.86
N GLY A 176 -1.28 5.54 17.18
CA GLY A 176 -2.35 5.82 16.20
C GLY A 176 -1.86 6.37 14.86
N LYS A 177 -0.56 6.24 14.54
CA LYS A 177 0.00 6.72 13.26
C LYS A 177 -0.12 5.72 12.12
N LEU A 178 -0.32 4.44 12.47
CA LEU A 178 -0.61 3.39 11.50
C LEU A 178 -1.52 2.33 12.11
N ARG A 179 -2.20 1.53 11.28
CA ARG A 179 -3.13 0.49 11.75
C ARG A 179 -2.55 -0.92 11.65
N TYR A 180 -1.91 -1.23 10.52
CA TYR A 180 -1.40 -2.56 10.19
C TYR A 180 0.08 -2.53 9.80
N ILE A 181 0.80 -3.61 10.09
CA ILE A 181 2.23 -3.76 9.81
C ILE A 181 2.45 -4.96 8.90
N GLY A 182 3.24 -4.77 7.85
CA GLY A 182 3.60 -5.84 6.93
C GLY A 182 5.06 -5.79 6.48
N PHE A 183 5.39 -6.60 5.50
CA PHE A 183 6.65 -6.49 4.77
C PHE A 183 6.47 -6.87 3.30
N THR A 184 7.45 -6.51 2.49
CA THR A 184 7.51 -6.88 1.08
C THR A 184 8.92 -7.24 0.65
N GLY A 185 9.02 -8.05 -0.40
CA GLY A 185 10.26 -8.38 -1.07
C GLY A 185 9.98 -9.15 -2.35
N HIS A 186 10.98 -9.28 -3.21
CA HIS A 186 10.79 -9.87 -4.53
C HIS A 186 11.89 -10.82 -4.99
N LYS A 187 12.90 -11.09 -4.14
CA LYS A 187 14.11 -11.79 -4.57
C LYS A 187 13.98 -13.30 -4.50
N ASP A 188 13.62 -13.81 -3.32
CA ASP A 188 13.60 -15.23 -3.04
C ASP A 188 12.51 -15.56 -2.02
N PRO A 189 11.66 -16.57 -2.27
CA PRO A 189 10.66 -17.01 -1.30
C PRO A 189 11.26 -17.49 0.02
N ASP A 190 12.49 -18.01 0.03
CA ASP A 190 13.12 -18.47 1.28
C ASP A 190 13.41 -17.32 2.24
N ILE A 191 13.65 -16.12 1.72
CA ILE A 191 13.86 -14.92 2.54
C ILE A 191 12.52 -14.50 3.20
N HIS A 192 11.39 -14.66 2.50
CA HIS A 192 10.07 -14.40 3.08
C HIS A 192 9.71 -15.42 4.17
N LEU A 193 10.02 -16.70 3.94
CA LEU A 193 9.83 -17.72 4.97
C LEU A 193 10.70 -17.42 6.20
N ALA A 194 11.97 -17.08 6.02
CA ALA A 194 12.85 -16.68 7.11
C ALA A 194 12.36 -15.43 7.86
N MET A 195 11.77 -14.45 7.16
CA MET A 195 11.16 -13.27 7.79
C MET A 195 9.93 -13.62 8.63
N LEU A 196 9.10 -14.56 8.17
CA LEU A 196 7.96 -15.07 8.94
C LEU A 196 8.42 -15.87 10.17
N ASP A 197 9.46 -16.69 10.04
CA ASP A 197 10.03 -17.45 11.15
C ASP A 197 10.67 -16.53 12.20
N ALA A 198 11.39 -15.49 11.77
CA ALA A 198 11.93 -14.46 12.65
C ALA A 198 10.81 -13.75 13.41
N ALA A 199 9.74 -13.32 12.72
CA ALA A 199 8.59 -12.73 13.38
C ALA A 199 7.98 -13.65 14.45
N HIS A 200 7.79 -14.93 14.11
CA HIS A 200 7.27 -15.92 15.05
C HIS A 200 8.17 -16.07 16.28
N ALA A 201 9.50 -16.16 16.09
CA ALA A 201 10.47 -16.26 17.18
C ALA A 201 10.45 -15.03 18.11
N HIS A 202 10.11 -13.85 17.57
CA HIS A 202 9.93 -12.61 18.33
C HIS A 202 8.50 -12.42 18.87
N GLY A 203 7.61 -13.41 18.75
CA GLY A 203 6.22 -13.30 19.19
C GLY A 203 5.39 -12.29 18.39
N PHE A 204 5.86 -11.92 17.20
CA PHE A 204 5.24 -10.95 16.31
C PHE A 204 4.53 -11.64 15.14
N ARG A 205 3.45 -11.03 14.66
CA ARG A 205 2.73 -11.49 13.46
C ARG A 205 2.46 -10.30 12.55
N PHE A 206 2.87 -10.43 11.29
CA PHE A 206 2.54 -9.46 10.25
C PHE A 206 1.07 -9.56 9.85
N ASP A 207 0.46 -8.41 9.56
CA ASP A 207 -0.93 -8.30 9.12
C ASP A 207 -1.07 -8.59 7.62
N ALA A 208 -0.06 -8.20 6.82
CA ALA A 208 -0.04 -8.41 5.38
C ALA A 208 1.38 -8.58 4.82
N VAL A 209 1.53 -9.40 3.78
CA VAL A 209 2.80 -9.62 3.07
C VAL A 209 2.59 -9.40 1.58
N GLN A 210 3.49 -8.63 0.97
CA GLN A 210 3.47 -8.33 -0.45
C GLN A 210 4.62 -9.05 -1.18
N MET A 211 4.29 -9.73 -2.28
CA MET A 211 5.25 -10.55 -3.03
C MET A 211 4.88 -10.68 -4.51
N PRO A 212 5.83 -11.04 -5.40
CA PRO A 212 5.53 -11.35 -6.79
C PRO A 212 4.56 -12.53 -6.87
N LEU A 213 3.44 -12.35 -7.57
CA LEU A 213 2.51 -13.42 -7.90
C LEU A 213 2.07 -13.23 -9.36
N ASN A 214 2.63 -14.04 -10.24
CA ASN A 214 2.44 -13.95 -11.68
C ASN A 214 2.62 -15.32 -12.36
N VAL A 215 2.32 -15.40 -13.65
CA VAL A 215 2.36 -16.65 -14.43
C VAL A 215 3.76 -17.27 -14.60
N LEU A 216 4.83 -16.50 -14.38
CA LEU A 216 6.22 -17.02 -14.38
C LEU A 216 6.68 -17.39 -12.97
N ASP A 217 6.18 -16.70 -11.94
CA ASP A 217 6.48 -17.01 -10.54
C ASP A 217 6.18 -18.47 -10.19
N TYR A 218 5.16 -19.07 -10.79
CA TYR A 218 4.85 -20.48 -10.60
C TYR A 218 6.04 -21.43 -10.88
N HIS A 219 6.94 -21.06 -11.80
CA HIS A 219 7.99 -21.94 -12.32
C HIS A 219 9.36 -21.68 -11.69
N TYR A 220 9.68 -20.43 -11.33
CA TYR A 220 11.01 -20.04 -10.87
C TYR A 220 10.98 -19.28 -9.55
N LYS A 221 11.71 -19.79 -8.53
CA LYS A 221 11.72 -19.23 -7.16
C LYS A 221 10.32 -18.83 -6.68
N SER A 222 9.43 -19.82 -6.70
CA SER A 222 7.98 -19.57 -6.60
C SER A 222 7.53 -19.15 -5.22
N PHE A 223 7.06 -17.91 -5.12
CA PHE A 223 6.34 -17.42 -3.94
C PHE A 223 4.96 -18.08 -3.84
N GLU A 224 4.30 -18.32 -4.98
CA GLU A 224 3.02 -19.03 -5.04
C GLU A 224 3.07 -20.44 -4.44
N LYS A 225 4.13 -21.22 -4.71
CA LYS A 225 4.25 -22.59 -4.20
C LYS A 225 4.74 -22.65 -2.75
N LYS A 226 5.54 -21.67 -2.31
CA LYS A 226 6.25 -21.72 -1.02
C LYS A 226 5.61 -20.83 0.04
N VAL A 227 5.43 -19.54 -0.26
CA VAL A 227 5.04 -18.52 0.73
C VAL A 227 3.52 -18.38 0.81
N LEU A 228 2.84 -18.36 -0.33
CA LEU A 228 1.39 -18.16 -0.40
C LEU A 228 0.58 -19.14 0.48
N PRO A 229 0.84 -20.47 0.49
CA PRO A 229 0.08 -21.39 1.34
C PRO A 229 0.30 -21.11 2.85
N VAL A 230 1.49 -20.65 3.23
CA VAL A 230 1.80 -20.28 4.61
C VAL A 230 0.99 -19.06 5.03
N LEU A 231 0.96 -18.00 4.21
CA LEU A 231 0.19 -16.80 4.51
C LEU A 231 -1.30 -17.09 4.63
N VAL A 232 -1.86 -17.88 3.71
CA VAL A 232 -3.29 -18.27 3.74
C VAL A 232 -3.59 -19.07 5.01
N LYS A 233 -2.77 -20.08 5.34
CA LYS A 233 -2.94 -20.88 6.57
C LYS A 233 -2.86 -20.01 7.83
N GLN A 234 -1.98 -19.02 7.84
CA GLN A 234 -1.80 -18.11 8.97
C GLN A 234 -2.80 -16.94 8.96
N GLY A 235 -3.70 -16.83 7.98
CA GLY A 235 -4.64 -15.71 7.85
C GLY A 235 -3.96 -14.35 7.68
N ILE A 236 -2.76 -14.30 7.09
CA ILE A 236 -2.05 -13.07 6.76
C ILE A 236 -2.56 -12.54 5.42
N GLY A 237 -2.78 -11.23 5.31
CA GLY A 237 -3.22 -10.60 4.06
C GLY A 237 -2.20 -10.80 2.94
N VAL A 238 -2.64 -11.36 1.81
CA VAL A 238 -1.77 -11.62 0.66
C VAL A 238 -1.89 -10.47 -0.34
N LEU A 239 -0.80 -9.77 -0.60
CA LEU A 239 -0.73 -8.71 -1.61
C LEU A 239 0.13 -9.17 -2.79
N GLY A 240 -0.51 -9.44 -3.93
CA GLY A 240 0.20 -9.78 -5.16
C GLY A 240 0.72 -8.53 -5.86
N MET A 241 2.00 -8.51 -6.22
CA MET A 241 2.58 -7.46 -7.08
C MET A 241 3.23 -8.08 -8.32
N LYS A 242 3.66 -7.22 -9.25
CA LYS A 242 4.40 -7.62 -10.47
C LYS A 242 3.66 -8.69 -11.28
N SER A 243 2.34 -8.60 -11.38
CA SER A 243 1.49 -9.51 -12.17
C SER A 243 1.93 -9.62 -13.63
N MET A 244 2.55 -8.57 -14.18
CA MET A 244 3.12 -8.52 -15.53
C MET A 244 4.66 -8.54 -15.57
N GLY A 245 5.32 -8.89 -14.46
CA GLY A 245 6.78 -8.92 -14.33
C GLY A 245 7.46 -7.62 -14.76
N SER A 246 6.97 -6.48 -14.24
CA SER A 246 7.44 -5.14 -14.63
C SER A 246 7.33 -4.84 -16.13
N GLY A 247 6.41 -5.52 -16.84
CA GLY A 247 6.20 -5.38 -18.28
C GLY A 247 7.04 -6.33 -19.13
N ASP A 248 8.05 -6.99 -18.57
CA ASP A 248 8.95 -7.86 -19.32
C ASP A 248 8.25 -9.14 -19.80
N ILE A 249 7.29 -9.67 -19.03
CA ILE A 249 6.48 -10.84 -19.43
C ILE A 249 5.75 -10.57 -20.75
N LEU A 250 5.23 -9.34 -20.94
CA LEU A 250 4.44 -8.99 -22.12
C LEU A 250 5.27 -8.95 -23.40
N LYS A 251 6.58 -8.71 -23.30
CA LYS A 251 7.50 -8.70 -24.44
C LYS A 251 7.66 -10.08 -25.08
N SER A 252 7.31 -11.15 -24.35
CA SER A 252 7.32 -12.51 -24.89
C SER A 252 6.27 -12.73 -25.98
N GLY A 253 5.18 -11.94 -25.98
CA GLY A 253 4.01 -12.18 -26.83
C GLY A 253 3.22 -13.45 -26.49
N ILE A 254 3.62 -14.20 -25.44
CA ILE A 254 2.99 -15.48 -25.07
C ILE A 254 1.71 -15.25 -24.25
N VAL A 255 1.68 -14.21 -23.43
CA VAL A 255 0.54 -13.87 -22.57
C VAL A 255 0.18 -12.40 -22.69
N THR A 256 -1.10 -12.11 -22.50
CA THR A 256 -1.66 -10.77 -22.48
C THR A 256 -1.65 -10.17 -21.07
N ALA A 257 -1.69 -8.84 -20.98
CA ALA A 257 -1.86 -8.15 -19.71
C ALA A 257 -3.17 -8.54 -18.98
N HIS A 258 -4.22 -8.87 -19.73
CA HIS A 258 -5.48 -9.40 -19.16
C HIS A 258 -5.27 -10.77 -18.51
N GLU A 259 -4.62 -11.72 -19.18
CA GLU A 259 -4.30 -13.04 -18.62
C GLU A 259 -3.43 -12.91 -17.36
N CYS A 260 -2.40 -12.06 -17.39
CA CYS A 260 -1.53 -11.81 -16.25
C CYS A 260 -2.28 -11.31 -15.01
N LEU A 261 -3.15 -10.30 -15.15
CA LEU A 261 -3.94 -9.78 -14.03
C LEU A 261 -4.98 -10.80 -13.55
N ARG A 262 -5.69 -11.47 -14.46
CA ARG A 262 -6.67 -12.51 -14.12
C ARG A 262 -6.02 -13.69 -13.39
N TYR A 263 -4.80 -14.07 -13.76
CA TYR A 263 -4.05 -15.13 -13.09
C TYR A 263 -3.77 -14.75 -11.63
N ALA A 264 -3.16 -13.58 -11.40
CA ALA A 264 -2.87 -13.11 -10.04
C ALA A 264 -4.13 -12.95 -9.18
N LEU A 265 -5.25 -12.53 -9.79
CA LEU A 265 -6.54 -12.42 -9.12
C LEU A 265 -7.20 -13.78 -8.83
N THR A 266 -6.87 -14.83 -9.60
CA THR A 266 -7.37 -16.20 -9.37
C THR A 266 -6.77 -16.80 -8.10
N LEU A 267 -5.53 -16.42 -7.76
CA LEU A 267 -4.89 -16.84 -6.53
C LEU A 267 -5.64 -16.27 -5.30
N PRO A 268 -5.50 -16.89 -4.10
CA PRO A 268 -6.10 -16.41 -2.85
C PRO A 268 -5.43 -15.13 -2.31
N THR A 269 -5.35 -14.11 -3.15
CA THR A 269 -4.86 -12.77 -2.83
C THR A 269 -5.96 -11.94 -2.17
N SER A 270 -5.60 -11.13 -1.18
CA SER A 270 -6.46 -10.05 -0.70
C SER A 270 -6.52 -8.92 -1.71
N VAL A 271 -5.36 -8.56 -2.30
CA VAL A 271 -5.24 -7.50 -3.31
C VAL A 271 -4.19 -7.88 -4.35
N VAL A 272 -4.46 -7.59 -5.62
CA VAL A 272 -3.46 -7.58 -6.70
C VAL A 272 -3.17 -6.13 -7.06
N ILE A 273 -1.96 -5.70 -6.76
CA ILE A 273 -1.49 -4.33 -6.97
C ILE A 273 -0.94 -4.22 -8.39
N THR A 274 -1.53 -3.32 -9.17
CA THR A 274 -1.15 -3.07 -10.57
C THR A 274 -0.74 -1.63 -10.78
N GLY A 275 0.32 -1.43 -11.56
CA GLY A 275 0.75 -0.10 -11.97
C GLY A 275 -0.14 0.44 -13.08
N CYS A 276 -0.57 1.70 -12.96
CA CYS A 276 -1.25 2.42 -14.03
C CYS A 276 -0.56 3.76 -14.24
N ASP A 277 0.08 3.95 -15.39
CA ASP A 277 0.74 5.20 -15.75
C ASP A 277 -0.13 6.14 -16.59
N SER A 278 -1.26 5.64 -17.08
CA SER A 278 -2.19 6.30 -17.97
C SER A 278 -3.63 5.84 -17.69
N MET A 279 -4.61 6.61 -18.17
CA MET A 279 -6.01 6.22 -18.05
C MET A 279 -6.36 4.96 -18.84
N ALA A 280 -5.71 4.71 -19.97
CA ALA A 280 -5.95 3.51 -20.77
C ALA A 280 -5.58 2.23 -19.99
N ILE A 281 -4.45 2.24 -19.28
CA ILE A 281 -4.06 1.12 -18.42
C ILE A 281 -5.01 1.00 -17.21
N LEU A 282 -5.46 2.13 -16.65
CA LEU A 282 -6.47 2.10 -15.59
C LEU A 282 -7.81 1.52 -16.09
N ASP A 283 -8.27 1.91 -17.27
CA ASP A 283 -9.48 1.37 -17.91
C ASP A 283 -9.37 -0.14 -18.08
N GLN A 284 -8.24 -0.62 -18.58
CA GLN A 284 -7.97 -2.05 -18.71
C GLN A 284 -8.02 -2.79 -17.37
N ALA A 285 -7.35 -2.25 -16.33
CA ALA A 285 -7.35 -2.87 -15.00
C ALA A 285 -8.76 -2.93 -14.41
N VAL A 286 -9.53 -1.84 -14.52
CA VAL A 286 -10.92 -1.78 -14.06
C VAL A 286 -11.80 -2.76 -14.82
N GLN A 287 -11.60 -2.92 -16.13
CA GLN A 287 -12.35 -3.89 -16.92
C GLN A 287 -12.08 -5.32 -16.44
N VAL A 288 -10.80 -5.69 -16.24
CA VAL A 288 -10.42 -7.01 -15.70
C VAL A 288 -11.09 -7.27 -14.36
N GLY A 289 -11.11 -6.28 -13.46
CA GLY A 289 -11.72 -6.43 -12.14
C GLY A 289 -13.24 -6.57 -12.16
N ARG A 290 -13.92 -5.87 -13.08
CA ARG A 290 -15.39 -5.90 -13.23
C ARG A 290 -15.87 -7.21 -13.84
N ASP A 291 -15.13 -7.69 -14.83
CA ASP A 291 -15.46 -8.91 -15.57
C ASP A 291 -14.80 -10.16 -14.96
N PHE A 292 -14.19 -10.01 -13.78
CA PHE A 292 -13.34 -11.04 -13.21
C PHE A 292 -14.10 -12.36 -13.05
N LYS A 293 -13.54 -13.39 -13.67
CA LYS A 293 -13.84 -14.80 -13.40
C LYS A 293 -12.52 -15.50 -13.12
N PRO A 294 -12.42 -16.37 -12.10
CA PRO A 294 -11.20 -17.12 -11.87
C PRO A 294 -10.86 -17.99 -13.09
N PHE A 295 -9.58 -18.32 -13.27
CA PHE A 295 -9.20 -19.38 -14.19
C PHE A 295 -9.72 -20.72 -13.69
N GLU A 296 -10.34 -21.50 -14.58
CA GLU A 296 -10.64 -22.90 -14.30
C GLU A 296 -9.35 -23.73 -14.26
N PRO A 297 -9.30 -24.88 -13.56
CA PRO A 297 -8.07 -25.65 -13.38
C PRO A 297 -7.32 -25.98 -14.68
N LEU A 298 -8.04 -26.46 -15.72
CA LEU A 298 -7.46 -26.79 -17.02
C LEU A 298 -6.98 -25.54 -17.78
N GLU A 299 -7.75 -24.44 -17.74
CA GLU A 299 -7.38 -23.18 -18.37
C GLU A 299 -6.11 -22.60 -17.74
N ARG A 300 -5.99 -22.71 -16.40
CA ARG A 300 -4.79 -22.32 -15.66
C ARG A 300 -3.59 -23.20 -16.04
N GLU A 301 -3.78 -24.51 -16.12
CA GLU A 301 -2.73 -25.45 -16.50
C GLU A 301 -2.20 -25.17 -17.91
N GLU A 302 -3.08 -24.89 -18.87
CA GLU A 302 -2.70 -24.51 -20.23
C GLU A 302 -1.88 -23.21 -20.25
N LEU A 303 -2.33 -22.18 -19.51
CA LEU A 303 -1.58 -20.93 -19.38
C LEU A 303 -0.19 -21.16 -18.79
N LEU A 304 -0.07 -21.99 -17.75
CA LEU A 304 1.21 -22.32 -17.13
C LEU A 304 2.12 -23.13 -18.06
N SER A 305 1.56 -24.03 -18.86
CA SER A 305 2.30 -24.79 -19.87
C SER A 305 2.92 -23.89 -20.93
N ARG A 306 2.15 -22.91 -21.42
CA ARG A 306 2.61 -21.88 -22.39
C ARG A 306 3.79 -21.06 -21.84
N THR A 307 3.81 -20.79 -20.53
CA THR A 307 4.83 -19.94 -19.91
C THR A 307 6.03 -20.70 -19.34
N ALA A 308 5.96 -22.02 -19.20
CA ALA A 308 6.98 -22.81 -18.51
C ALA A 308 8.39 -22.58 -19.07
N LYS A 309 8.55 -22.61 -20.39
CA LYS A 309 9.87 -22.44 -21.04
C LYS A 309 10.44 -21.04 -20.87
N ILE A 310 9.62 -19.99 -20.93
CA ILE A 310 10.10 -18.61 -20.81
C ILE A 310 10.31 -18.16 -19.36
N ALA A 311 9.83 -18.96 -18.39
CA ALA A 311 10.07 -18.72 -16.97
C ALA A 311 11.36 -19.38 -16.47
N GLU A 312 11.89 -20.37 -17.20
CA GLU A 312 13.11 -21.09 -16.85
C GLU A 312 14.29 -20.12 -16.74
N GLY A 313 14.91 -20.00 -15.56
CA GLY A 313 16.07 -19.13 -15.34
C GLY A 313 15.74 -17.73 -14.81
N GLY A 314 14.48 -17.29 -14.90
CA GLY A 314 14.01 -16.03 -14.30
C GLY A 314 14.44 -14.76 -15.04
N GLU A 315 14.75 -14.84 -16.33
CA GLU A 315 15.22 -13.73 -17.17
C GLU A 315 14.16 -12.64 -17.34
N LEU A 316 12.90 -13.04 -17.49
CA LEU A 316 11.74 -12.14 -17.54
C LEU A 316 11.23 -11.71 -16.15
N GLU A 317 11.89 -12.17 -15.10
CA GLU A 317 11.69 -11.76 -13.71
C GLU A 317 12.98 -11.19 -13.13
N ALA A 318 13.62 -10.25 -13.85
CA ALA A 318 14.91 -9.67 -13.46
C ALA A 318 14.97 -9.07 -12.05
N PHE A 319 13.83 -8.83 -11.40
CA PHE A 319 13.78 -8.49 -9.97
C PHE A 319 14.20 -9.65 -9.03
N LYS A 320 14.09 -10.91 -9.45
CA LYS A 320 14.58 -12.10 -8.74
C LYS A 320 16.08 -12.37 -8.99
N THR A 321 16.60 -11.96 -10.13
CA THR A 321 17.93 -12.40 -10.63
C THR A 321 18.96 -11.28 -10.75
N SER A 322 18.56 -10.01 -10.68
CA SER A 322 19.45 -8.85 -10.75
C SER A 322 19.18 -7.86 -9.62
N THR A 323 20.03 -6.84 -9.49
CA THR A 323 19.84 -5.75 -8.53
C THR A 323 19.14 -4.52 -9.10
N LYS A 324 18.75 -4.55 -10.39
CA LYS A 324 18.15 -3.40 -11.10
C LYS A 324 16.90 -2.81 -10.43
N PHE A 325 16.18 -3.65 -9.69
CA PHE A 325 14.91 -3.29 -9.03
C PHE A 325 15.07 -3.08 -7.52
N ASP A 326 16.30 -3.04 -7.01
CA ASP A 326 16.61 -3.05 -5.58
C ASP A 326 17.07 -1.64 -5.14
N GLY A 327 16.13 -0.74 -4.85
CA GLY A 327 16.40 0.65 -4.47
C GLY A 327 17.36 0.77 -3.30
N THR A 328 17.25 -0.11 -2.30
CA THR A 328 18.12 -0.15 -1.12
C THR A 328 19.51 -0.74 -1.42
N VAL A 329 19.71 -1.43 -2.55
CA VAL A 329 21.06 -1.82 -3.02
C VAL A 329 21.75 -0.63 -3.67
N GLN A 330 21.02 0.21 -4.42
CA GLN A 330 21.58 1.45 -4.96
C GLN A 330 21.80 2.51 -3.87
N ASN A 331 20.99 2.48 -2.81
CA ASN A 331 20.99 3.49 -1.74
C ASN A 331 21.06 2.82 -0.35
N PRO A 332 22.18 2.17 0.00
CA PRO A 332 22.29 1.40 1.24
C PRO A 332 22.10 2.26 2.51
N HIS A 333 22.38 3.58 2.41
CA HIS A 333 22.19 4.52 3.52
C HIS A 333 20.72 4.67 3.96
N TRP A 334 19.74 4.39 3.08
CA TRP A 334 18.31 4.40 3.43
C TRP A 334 17.95 3.35 4.50
N LEU A 335 18.77 2.31 4.68
CA LEU A 335 18.54 1.31 5.72
C LEU A 335 18.82 1.86 7.14
N GLU A 336 19.64 2.91 7.25
CA GLU A 336 20.10 3.44 8.54
C GLU A 336 19.64 4.87 8.81
N GLN A 337 19.24 5.61 7.77
CA GLN A 337 18.94 7.03 7.83
C GLN A 337 17.74 7.38 6.94
N ALA A 338 17.09 8.49 7.27
CA ALA A 338 16.13 9.14 6.36
C ALA A 338 16.84 10.26 5.60
N GLU A 339 16.37 10.59 4.40
CA GLU A 339 16.83 11.77 3.66
C GLU A 339 16.43 13.05 4.42
N THR A 340 17.28 14.07 4.41
CA THR A 340 17.05 15.34 5.11
C THR A 340 16.04 16.24 4.43
#